data_AF-A0A9Q0INX0-F1
#
_entry.id   AF-A0A9Q0INX0-F1
#
_cell.length_a   1.000
_cell.length_b   1.000
_cell.length_c   1.000
_cell.angle_alpha   90.00
_cell.angle_beta   90.00
_cell.angle_gamma   90.00
#
_symmetry.space_group_name_H-M   'P 1'
#
loop_
_entity.id
_entity.type
_entity.pdbx_description
1 polymer ?
#
loop_
_entity_poly.entity_id
_entity_poly.type
_entity_poly.pdbx_seq_one_letter_code
_entity_poly.pdbx_strand_id
1 'polypeptide(L)'
;MLSGKRLARGSLLASVLEDSDAETEWEREQPGGAGPRRMLPRGGGADDDQPEGAYERTGQVCYTEACKVFQVVPASYFLRHMQSTELSLAHRGLGPQADLSDNRLAERGARAVGAMLRENATLVALGLSGNLLGERGARHLGPALAGNTKLQNLDLSHNHLGEEAGESLGECLSENTGLRWLSLAWNSIRGRGAVMLARGLGANIFLRALDLSSNGLGKEGAAALGAALKENNTLEELNIRLVGFQPTPPGEAVGFPTYAPWGGWWVSNLRPLGRLVGFQPTPPGEAVDARKDAHSNLLSKTESSSLYKMQFHNVKPECMDAYNKLEVEVQTRLHRDQDYPCEVVGSWNTWYGEQDQAVHLWRYRGGYPALTECLDKLKKNKEYIEFRKERAKMLISRQNQLLLEFSFWNEPLPRPGPCIYEMRSYKLKPGTMIEWGNHWARAIKHRQENNEAVGGFFTQMGDLYVVHHLWAYKDLQSREETRNCAWLKEGWDSTVYYTVPLIRSMESRIMIPTQSSPLQ
;
A
#
# COMPACT_ATOMS: atom_id res chain seq x y z
N MET A 1 -45.99 -27.47 -27.45
CA MET A 1 -44.88 -28.09 -28.21
C MET A 1 -44.34 -27.02 -29.14
N LEU A 2 -43.13 -26.48 -28.84
CA LEU A 2 -41.88 -26.67 -29.62
C LEU A 2 -42.01 -26.11 -31.06
N SER A 3 -41.17 -25.21 -31.59
CA SER A 3 -39.70 -25.10 -31.51
C SER A 3 -39.20 -23.83 -32.24
N GLY A 4 -38.06 -23.26 -31.80
CA GLY A 4 -37.03 -22.58 -32.61
C GLY A 4 -37.26 -21.10 -32.96
N LYS A 5 -36.31 -20.17 -32.87
CA LYS A 5 -34.86 -20.15 -32.56
C LYS A 5 -34.51 -18.78 -31.97
N ARG A 6 -33.72 -18.73 -30.89
CA ARG A 6 -33.07 -17.51 -30.36
C ARG A 6 -31.68 -17.37 -31.00
N LEU A 7 -31.35 -16.16 -31.43
CA LEU A 7 -29.99 -15.76 -31.79
C LEU A 7 -29.13 -15.60 -30.54
N ALA A 8 -28.01 -16.32 -30.51
CA ALA A 8 -26.95 -16.16 -29.53
C ALA A 8 -26.03 -15.00 -29.94
N ARG A 9 -25.73 -14.09 -29.00
CA ARG A 9 -24.57 -13.20 -29.07
C ARG A 9 -23.50 -13.80 -28.16
N GLY A 10 -22.41 -14.23 -28.78
CA GLY A 10 -21.28 -14.88 -28.14
C GLY A 10 -20.32 -13.90 -27.47
N SER A 11 -19.77 -14.37 -26.34
CA SER A 11 -18.36 -14.37 -25.97
C SER A 11 -17.43 -13.36 -26.64
N LEU A 12 -16.95 -12.39 -25.86
CA LEU A 12 -15.66 -11.72 -26.06
C LEU A 12 -15.26 -10.97 -24.78
N LEU A 13 -14.46 -11.61 -23.93
CA LEU A 13 -13.57 -10.98 -22.93
C LEU A 13 -12.69 -12.07 -22.29
N ALA A 14 -11.77 -12.59 -23.09
CA ALA A 14 -10.61 -13.35 -22.65
C ALA A 14 -9.48 -13.06 -23.63
N SER A 15 -8.58 -12.14 -23.26
CA SER A 15 -7.21 -12.05 -23.73
C SER A 15 -6.58 -10.79 -23.14
N VAL A 16 -5.26 -10.83 -22.96
CA VAL A 16 -4.38 -9.75 -22.46
C VAL A 16 -4.22 -9.72 -20.94
N LEU A 17 -3.51 -10.70 -20.38
CA LEU A 17 -2.48 -10.53 -19.34
C LEU A 17 -1.63 -11.81 -19.29
N GLU A 18 -0.80 -12.00 -20.31
CA GLU A 18 0.36 -12.90 -20.26
C GLU A 18 1.60 -12.00 -20.38
N ASP A 19 2.58 -12.20 -19.48
CA ASP A 19 4.02 -11.95 -19.66
C ASP A 19 4.68 -11.89 -18.26
N SER A 20 4.95 -13.05 -17.67
CA SER A 20 5.82 -13.22 -16.51
C SER A 20 6.82 -14.36 -16.77
N ASP A 21 7.81 -14.10 -17.61
CA ASP A 21 8.95 -15.01 -17.81
C ASP A 21 10.24 -14.32 -17.38
N ALA A 22 10.81 -14.80 -16.27
CA ALA A 22 12.22 -14.68 -15.93
C ALA A 22 12.56 -15.77 -14.90
N GLU A 23 12.80 -16.98 -15.39
CA GLU A 23 13.52 -18.02 -14.67
C GLU A 23 14.94 -17.52 -14.39
N THR A 24 15.43 -17.68 -13.16
CA THR A 24 16.85 -17.48 -12.83
C THR A 24 17.40 -18.80 -12.32
N GLU A 25 18.08 -19.52 -13.22
CA GLU A 25 18.96 -20.63 -12.90
C GLU A 25 20.12 -20.11 -12.03
N TRP A 26 20.36 -20.75 -10.90
CA TRP A 26 21.64 -20.67 -10.21
C TRP A 26 22.14 -22.09 -10.00
N GLU A 27 23.09 -22.54 -10.82
CA GLU A 27 23.95 -23.67 -10.48
C GLU A 27 25.41 -23.21 -10.43
N ARG A 28 25.98 -23.43 -9.23
CA ARG A 28 27.34 -23.86 -8.93
C ARG A 28 28.50 -23.20 -9.67
N GLU A 29 29.34 -22.53 -8.87
CA GLU A 29 30.79 -22.80 -8.87
C GLU A 29 31.41 -22.46 -7.50
N GLN A 30 32.05 -23.45 -6.90
CA GLN A 30 33.09 -23.31 -5.86
C GLN A 30 34.42 -23.63 -6.55
N PRO A 31 35.57 -23.01 -6.19
CA PRO A 31 36.33 -23.54 -5.03
C PRO A 31 37.16 -22.51 -4.22
N GLY A 32 37.30 -22.83 -2.91
CA GLY A 32 38.58 -22.97 -2.21
C GLY A 32 39.47 -21.74 -1.93
N GLY A 33 39.78 -21.51 -0.65
CA GLY A 33 40.97 -20.72 -0.26
C GLY A 33 40.94 -20.26 1.19
N ALA A 34 41.72 -20.90 2.05
CA ALA A 34 41.77 -20.69 3.49
C ALA A 34 42.72 -19.56 3.94
N GLY A 35 42.25 -18.79 4.95
CA GLY A 35 43.05 -18.26 6.08
C GLY A 35 43.67 -16.86 5.93
N PRO A 36 44.16 -16.23 7.04
CA PRO A 36 43.72 -16.34 8.43
C PRO A 36 43.36 -14.96 9.06
N ARG A 37 42.64 -15.05 10.18
CA ARG A 37 42.28 -13.96 11.11
C ARG A 37 43.51 -13.16 11.56
N ARG A 38 43.37 -11.82 11.60
CA ARG A 38 44.30 -10.92 12.30
C ARG A 38 43.57 -10.25 13.47
N MET A 39 43.90 -10.70 14.69
CA MET A 39 43.69 -9.99 15.94
C MET A 39 44.67 -8.82 16.03
N LEU A 40 44.21 -7.66 16.50
CA LEU A 40 45.01 -6.58 17.10
C LEU A 40 44.10 -5.78 18.08
N PRO A 41 44.65 -5.08 19.09
CA PRO A 41 44.47 -5.49 20.50
C PRO A 41 43.64 -4.53 21.37
N ARG A 42 43.42 -4.99 22.60
CA ARG A 42 42.82 -4.27 23.74
C ARG A 42 43.66 -3.05 24.18
N GLY A 43 42.97 -1.95 24.41
CA GLY A 43 43.27 -0.89 25.40
C GLY A 43 41.91 -0.24 25.73
N GLY A 44 41.49 0.02 26.96
CA GLY A 44 42.22 0.15 28.21
C GLY A 44 42.00 1.56 28.77
N GLY A 45 40.83 1.81 29.36
CA GLY A 45 40.59 2.81 30.41
C GLY A 45 40.26 4.25 29.97
N ALA A 46 39.00 4.66 30.17
CA ALA A 46 38.66 5.93 30.81
C ALA A 46 37.22 5.80 31.33
N ASP A 47 37.10 5.77 32.65
CA ASP A 47 35.87 5.81 33.42
C ASP A 47 35.09 7.08 33.09
N ASP A 48 33.81 6.94 32.73
CA ASP A 48 32.81 7.98 32.91
C ASP A 48 31.67 7.36 33.72
N ASP A 49 31.57 7.82 34.97
CA ASP A 49 30.54 7.51 35.94
C ASP A 49 29.13 7.62 35.33
N GLN A 50 28.43 6.50 35.23
CA GLN A 50 26.99 6.48 35.02
C GLN A 50 26.33 5.82 36.25
N PRO A 51 25.33 6.48 36.86
CA PRO A 51 24.81 6.08 38.15
C PRO A 51 24.12 4.72 38.05
N GLU A 52 24.47 3.83 38.97
CA GLU A 52 23.74 2.59 39.24
C GLU A 52 22.25 2.91 39.45
N GLY A 53 21.39 2.32 38.61
CA GLY A 53 19.94 2.29 38.84
C GLY A 53 19.03 2.96 37.80
N ALA A 54 19.52 3.37 36.62
CA ALA A 54 18.61 3.74 35.53
C ALA A 54 17.99 2.46 34.92
N TYR A 55 16.74 2.13 35.30
CA TYR A 55 16.00 1.04 34.66
C TYR A 55 15.98 1.24 33.15
N GLU A 56 16.56 0.31 32.41
CA GLU A 56 16.67 0.44 30.95
C GLU A 56 15.29 0.27 30.30
N ARG A 57 14.72 1.38 29.83
CA ARG A 57 13.34 1.45 29.29
C ARG A 57 13.17 0.89 27.87
N THR A 58 14.26 0.58 27.18
CA THR A 58 14.28 0.11 25.78
C THR A 58 14.22 -1.42 25.67
N GLY A 59 14.47 -2.15 26.76
CA GLY A 59 14.51 -3.61 26.77
C GLY A 59 15.70 -4.23 26.02
N GLN A 60 16.79 -3.48 25.78
CA GLN A 60 17.98 -4.01 25.07
C GLN A 60 18.71 -5.07 25.87
N VAL A 61 18.85 -4.89 27.18
CA VAL A 61 19.46 -5.86 28.08
C VAL A 61 18.66 -7.15 28.02
N CYS A 62 17.33 -7.06 28.14
CA CYS A 62 16.44 -8.21 28.02
C CYS A 62 16.54 -8.89 26.65
N TYR A 63 16.58 -8.12 25.56
CA TYR A 63 16.76 -8.67 24.21
C TYR A 63 18.11 -9.39 24.05
N THR A 64 19.20 -8.75 24.49
CA THR A 64 20.57 -9.25 24.33
C THR A 64 20.80 -10.48 25.20
N GLU A 65 20.30 -10.49 26.44
CA GLU A 65 20.36 -11.68 27.29
C GLU A 65 19.46 -12.80 26.78
N ALA A 66 18.26 -12.50 26.29
CA ALA A 66 17.42 -13.50 25.65
C ALA A 66 18.10 -14.10 24.41
N CYS A 67 18.75 -13.28 23.56
CA CYS A 67 19.53 -13.76 22.43
C CYS A 67 20.68 -14.69 22.86
N LYS A 68 21.39 -14.38 23.96
CA LYS A 68 22.43 -15.26 24.51
C LYS A 68 21.84 -16.58 25.02
N VAL A 69 20.79 -16.52 25.84
CA VAL A 69 20.14 -17.70 26.44
C VAL A 69 19.55 -18.61 25.35
N PHE A 70 18.94 -18.03 24.32
CA PHE A 70 18.30 -18.78 23.24
C PHE A 70 19.24 -19.07 22.07
N GLN A 71 20.51 -18.68 22.16
CA GLN A 71 21.53 -18.87 21.12
C GLN A 71 21.08 -18.32 19.75
N VAL A 72 20.55 -17.09 19.75
CA VAL A 72 20.16 -16.33 18.56
C VAL A 72 21.15 -15.18 18.38
N VAL A 73 21.61 -14.94 17.15
CA VAL A 73 22.44 -13.77 16.87
C VAL A 73 21.54 -12.53 16.93
N PRO A 74 21.84 -11.53 17.81
CA PRO A 74 21.06 -10.31 17.87
C PRO A 74 21.04 -9.60 16.52
N ALA A 75 19.87 -9.13 16.09
CA ALA A 75 19.77 -8.36 14.86
C ALA A 75 20.55 -7.05 15.03
N SER A 76 21.62 -6.84 14.25
CA SER A 76 22.45 -5.64 14.36
C SER A 76 21.68 -4.34 14.13
N TYR A 77 20.64 -4.39 13.30
CA TYR A 77 19.75 -3.25 13.09
C TYR A 77 18.91 -2.93 14.33
N PHE A 78 18.43 -3.95 15.05
CA PHE A 78 17.71 -3.77 16.31
C PHE A 78 18.58 -3.02 17.33
N LEU A 79 19.82 -3.48 17.53
CA LEU A 79 20.74 -2.85 18.48
C LEU A 79 21.08 -1.40 18.14
N ARG A 80 21.07 -1.03 16.85
CA ARG A 80 21.35 0.36 16.41
C ARG A 80 20.16 1.30 16.53
N HIS A 81 18.93 0.78 16.58
CA HIS A 81 17.70 1.57 16.50
C HIS A 81 16.79 1.38 17.72
N MET A 82 17.29 0.76 18.79
CA MET A 82 16.54 0.51 20.02
C MET A 82 16.07 1.77 20.76
N GLN A 83 16.72 2.93 20.51
CA GLN A 83 16.31 4.21 21.08
C GLN A 83 15.22 4.89 20.25
N SER A 84 14.97 4.39 19.02
CA SER A 84 13.88 4.87 18.18
C SER A 84 12.54 4.43 18.75
N THR A 85 11.53 5.28 18.61
CA THR A 85 10.14 4.95 18.96
C THR A 85 9.46 4.07 17.90
N GLU A 86 10.07 3.95 16.72
CA GLU A 86 9.59 3.12 15.63
C GLU A 86 10.72 2.22 15.14
N LEU A 87 10.39 0.94 14.92
CA LEU A 87 11.36 -0.05 14.49
C LEU A 87 10.76 -1.00 13.48
N SER A 88 11.41 -1.17 12.33
CA SER A 88 11.05 -2.21 11.35
C SER A 88 12.15 -3.25 11.23
N LEU A 89 11.80 -4.48 11.61
CA LEU A 89 12.59 -5.69 11.41
C LEU A 89 11.98 -6.57 10.31
N ALA A 90 11.17 -5.99 9.42
CA ALA A 90 10.51 -6.75 8.35
C ALA A 90 11.54 -7.45 7.46
N HIS A 91 11.31 -8.74 7.15
CA HIS A 91 12.17 -9.58 6.31
C HIS A 91 13.64 -9.68 6.74
N ARG A 92 13.98 -9.34 7.99
CA ARG A 92 15.38 -9.33 8.47
C ARG A 92 15.83 -10.65 9.09
N GLY A 93 15.04 -11.70 8.92
CA GLY A 93 15.44 -13.06 9.28
C GLY A 93 15.61 -13.24 10.78
N LEU A 94 14.51 -13.17 11.54
CA LEU A 94 14.48 -13.72 12.90
C LEU A 94 14.44 -15.27 12.92
N GLY A 95 14.31 -15.90 11.73
CA GLY A 95 14.49 -17.33 11.46
C GLY A 95 15.49 -17.58 10.32
N PRO A 96 15.95 -18.83 10.09
CA PRO A 96 17.02 -19.12 9.14
C PRO A 96 16.60 -18.85 7.69
N GLN A 97 17.46 -18.22 6.90
CA GLN A 97 17.31 -18.08 5.45
C GLN A 97 17.66 -19.36 4.66
N ALA A 98 18.05 -20.44 5.34
CA ALA A 98 18.42 -21.69 4.70
C ALA A 98 18.09 -22.84 5.65
N ASP A 99 16.93 -23.47 5.41
CA ASP A 99 16.45 -24.79 5.84
C ASP A 99 15.01 -24.69 6.35
N LEU A 100 14.07 -25.17 5.54
CA LEU A 100 12.62 -25.21 5.80
C LEU A 100 12.25 -26.20 6.94
N SER A 101 13.23 -26.78 7.63
CA SER A 101 13.00 -27.79 8.68
C SER A 101 13.31 -27.34 10.12
N ASP A 102 13.99 -26.21 10.36
CA ASP A 102 14.38 -25.79 11.72
C ASP A 102 13.56 -24.59 12.27
N ASN A 103 12.26 -24.85 12.52
CA ASN A 103 11.33 -23.94 13.20
C ASN A 103 11.80 -23.47 14.60
N ARG A 104 12.88 -24.04 15.15
CA ARG A 104 13.39 -23.70 16.48
C ARG A 104 14.09 -22.35 16.51
N LEU A 105 14.77 -21.93 15.43
CA LEU A 105 15.49 -20.65 15.43
C LEU A 105 14.52 -19.47 15.37
N ALA A 106 13.46 -19.57 14.55
CA ALA A 106 12.40 -18.58 14.49
C ALA A 106 11.64 -18.45 15.81
N GLU A 107 11.34 -19.58 16.47
CA GLU A 107 10.75 -19.61 17.81
C GLU A 107 11.65 -18.89 18.83
N ARG A 108 12.96 -19.15 18.80
CA ARG A 108 13.94 -18.49 19.68
C ARG A 108 14.02 -16.98 19.42
N GLY A 109 13.96 -16.57 18.15
CA GLY A 109 13.90 -15.16 17.75
C GLY A 109 12.64 -14.47 18.26
N ALA A 110 11.47 -15.11 18.10
CA ALA A 110 10.20 -14.63 18.65
C ALA A 110 10.23 -14.51 20.17
N ARG A 111 10.89 -15.45 20.86
CA ARG A 111 11.07 -15.42 22.32
C ARG A 111 11.97 -14.26 22.78
N ALA A 112 13.04 -13.96 22.03
CA ALA A 112 13.88 -12.81 22.31
C ALA A 112 13.13 -11.49 22.11
N VAL A 113 12.34 -11.38 21.03
CA VAL A 113 11.47 -10.21 20.79
C VAL A 113 10.40 -10.08 21.86
N GLY A 114 9.79 -11.19 22.30
CA GLY A 114 8.81 -11.19 23.40
C GLY A 114 9.40 -10.74 24.74
N ALA A 115 10.63 -11.15 25.06
CA ALA A 115 11.34 -10.68 26.26
C ALA A 115 11.58 -9.17 26.22
N MET A 116 11.94 -8.64 25.05
CA MET A 116 12.12 -7.21 24.83
C MET A 116 10.80 -6.44 24.96
N LEU A 117 9.74 -6.91 24.29
CA LEU A 117 8.42 -6.26 24.30
C LEU A 117 7.83 -6.15 25.70
N ARG A 118 8.13 -7.08 26.61
CA ARG A 118 7.62 -7.05 27.98
C ARG A 118 8.14 -5.85 28.78
N GLU A 119 9.40 -5.49 28.58
CA GLU A 119 10.08 -4.43 29.32
C GLU A 119 10.19 -3.11 28.54
N ASN A 120 9.95 -3.17 27.23
CA ASN A 120 10.06 -2.00 26.38
C ASN A 120 8.93 -1.00 26.64
N ALA A 121 9.31 0.18 27.10
CA ALA A 121 8.44 1.31 27.38
C ALA A 121 8.64 2.48 26.40
N THR A 122 9.39 2.29 25.30
CA THR A 122 9.76 3.35 24.34
C THR A 122 9.15 3.17 22.95
N LEU A 123 8.96 1.93 22.50
CA LEU A 123 8.45 1.62 21.16
C LEU A 123 6.94 1.89 21.07
N VAL A 124 6.59 2.67 20.06
CA VAL A 124 5.23 3.01 19.66
C VAL A 124 4.83 2.21 18.41
N ALA A 125 5.77 1.96 17.50
CA ALA A 125 5.54 1.15 16.29
C ALA A 125 6.60 0.07 16.09
N LEU A 126 6.15 -1.16 15.82
CA LEU A 126 7.02 -2.30 15.56
C LEU A 126 6.55 -3.09 14.33
N GLY A 127 7.42 -3.20 13.33
CA GLY A 127 7.24 -4.02 12.14
C GLY A 127 8.01 -5.34 12.23
N LEU A 128 7.31 -6.47 12.24
CA LEU A 128 7.87 -7.82 12.27
C LEU A 128 7.42 -8.66 11.06
N SER A 129 6.89 -8.03 10.00
CA SER A 129 6.39 -8.75 8.83
C SER A 129 7.43 -9.66 8.18
N GLY A 130 7.01 -10.84 7.73
CA GLY A 130 7.86 -11.72 6.90
C GLY A 130 9.10 -12.27 7.59
N ASN A 131 9.01 -12.56 8.89
CA ASN A 131 10.10 -13.12 9.71
C ASN A 131 9.95 -14.61 10.06
N LEU A 132 8.94 -15.28 9.49
CA LEU A 132 8.71 -16.72 9.65
C LEU A 132 8.64 -17.18 11.12
N LEU A 133 8.06 -16.37 12.01
CA LEU A 133 8.04 -16.62 13.46
C LEU A 133 7.40 -17.97 13.83
N GLY A 134 6.52 -18.49 12.97
CA GLY A 134 5.87 -19.79 13.14
C GLY A 134 4.83 -19.80 14.26
N GLU A 135 4.09 -20.90 14.37
CA GLU A 135 2.97 -21.01 15.32
C GLU A 135 3.40 -20.84 16.78
N ARG A 136 4.52 -21.47 17.14
CA ARG A 136 5.10 -21.38 18.49
C ARG A 136 5.57 -19.97 18.84
N GLY A 137 5.97 -19.17 17.85
CA GLY A 137 6.34 -17.77 18.06
C GLY A 137 5.19 -16.95 18.63
N ALA A 138 3.95 -17.24 18.23
CA ALA A 138 2.77 -16.54 18.72
C ALA A 138 2.54 -16.72 20.23
N ARG A 139 2.85 -17.91 20.77
CA ARG A 139 2.75 -18.22 22.22
C ARG A 139 3.65 -17.35 23.09
N HIS A 140 4.74 -16.83 22.52
CA HIS A 140 5.66 -15.94 23.22
C HIS A 140 5.28 -14.47 23.06
N LEU A 141 4.70 -14.10 21.91
CA LEU A 141 4.31 -12.73 21.62
C LEU A 141 3.04 -12.31 22.35
N GLY A 142 2.01 -13.17 22.44
CA GLY A 142 0.75 -12.83 23.11
C GLY A 142 0.96 -12.34 24.56
N PRO A 143 1.59 -13.12 25.44
CA PRO A 143 1.83 -12.70 26.82
C PRO A 143 2.76 -11.49 26.98
N ALA A 144 3.63 -11.24 26.00
CA ALA A 144 4.50 -10.06 26.01
C ALA A 144 3.73 -8.79 25.64
N LEU A 145 2.78 -8.91 24.71
CA LEU A 145 1.93 -7.81 24.26
C LEU A 145 0.84 -7.48 25.27
N ALA A 146 0.30 -8.45 26.02
CA ALA A 146 -0.79 -8.21 26.98
C ALA A 146 -0.44 -7.12 28.01
N GLY A 147 0.80 -7.12 28.51
CA GLY A 147 1.30 -6.12 29.45
C GLY A 147 1.88 -4.85 28.80
N ASN A 148 2.10 -4.83 27.48
CA ASN A 148 2.70 -3.68 26.81
C ASN A 148 1.62 -2.63 26.48
N THR A 149 1.71 -1.49 27.18
CA THR A 149 0.79 -0.35 27.03
C THR A 149 1.33 0.77 26.15
N LYS A 150 2.58 0.67 25.69
CA LYS A 150 3.26 1.71 24.91
C LYS A 150 3.19 1.46 23.42
N LEU A 151 3.27 0.20 23.00
CA LEU A 151 3.18 -0.19 21.60
C LEU A 151 1.75 0.06 21.09
N GLN A 152 1.63 0.88 20.05
CA GLN A 152 0.36 1.24 19.42
C GLN A 152 0.19 0.56 18.07
N ASN A 153 1.27 0.41 17.31
CA ASN A 153 1.24 -0.11 15.93
C ASN A 153 2.10 -1.36 15.82
N LEU A 154 1.49 -2.48 15.44
CA LEU A 154 2.19 -3.75 15.31
C LEU A 154 1.86 -4.45 13.98
N ASP A 155 2.89 -4.71 13.18
CA ASP A 155 2.77 -5.52 11.97
C ASP A 155 3.36 -6.92 12.19
N LEU A 156 2.50 -7.93 12.22
CA LEU A 156 2.85 -9.36 12.32
C LEU A 156 2.50 -10.12 11.04
N SER A 157 2.25 -9.44 9.93
CA SER A 157 1.86 -10.10 8.67
C SER A 157 2.92 -11.08 8.14
N HIS A 158 2.50 -12.07 7.34
CA HIS A 158 3.40 -13.01 6.65
C HIS A 158 4.35 -13.81 7.60
N ASN A 159 3.90 -14.18 8.80
CA ASN A 159 4.73 -14.87 9.79
C ASN A 159 4.37 -16.35 10.04
N HIS A 160 3.35 -16.88 9.34
CA HIS A 160 2.93 -18.28 9.47
C HIS A 160 2.57 -18.66 10.92
N LEU A 161 1.85 -17.78 11.62
CA LEU A 161 1.51 -17.96 13.04
C LEU A 161 0.43 -19.03 13.30
N GLY A 162 -0.31 -19.46 12.28
CA GLY A 162 -1.27 -20.55 12.35
C GLY A 162 -2.45 -20.31 13.31
N GLU A 163 -3.12 -21.38 13.73
CA GLU A 163 -4.28 -21.29 14.62
C GLU A 163 -3.91 -20.92 16.07
N GLU A 164 -2.69 -21.27 16.52
CA GLU A 164 -2.19 -20.93 17.86
C GLU A 164 -2.10 -19.42 18.09
N ALA A 165 -1.89 -18.65 17.02
CA ALA A 165 -1.93 -17.19 17.07
C ALA A 165 -3.28 -16.67 17.53
N GLY A 166 -4.37 -17.30 17.07
CA GLY A 166 -5.71 -16.86 17.41
C GLY A 166 -6.05 -17.05 18.88
N GLU A 167 -5.52 -18.10 19.51
CA GLU A 167 -5.66 -18.32 20.95
C GLU A 167 -4.82 -17.31 21.75
N SER A 168 -3.51 -17.26 21.49
CA SER A 168 -2.59 -16.44 22.28
C SER A 168 -2.77 -14.93 22.05
N LEU A 169 -2.96 -14.51 20.79
CA LEU A 169 -3.19 -13.11 20.46
C LEU A 169 -4.65 -12.70 20.74
N GLY A 170 -5.60 -13.62 20.68
CA GLY A 170 -6.99 -13.35 21.07
C GLY A 170 -7.10 -12.97 22.55
N GLU A 171 -6.52 -13.79 23.43
CA GLU A 171 -6.46 -13.50 24.87
C GLU A 171 -5.69 -12.21 25.16
N CYS A 172 -4.52 -12.04 24.55
CA CYS A 172 -3.75 -10.80 24.65
C CYS A 172 -4.58 -9.58 24.21
N LEU A 173 -5.30 -9.67 23.09
CA LEU A 173 -6.10 -8.56 22.58
C LEU A 173 -7.22 -8.19 23.55
N SER A 174 -7.86 -9.14 24.23
CA SER A 174 -8.89 -8.78 25.22
C SER A 174 -8.36 -7.92 26.38
N GLU A 175 -7.08 -8.04 26.72
CA GLU A 175 -6.47 -7.32 27.85
C GLU A 175 -5.64 -6.10 27.43
N ASN A 176 -5.15 -6.09 26.18
CA ASN A 176 -4.22 -5.06 25.73
C ASN A 176 -4.90 -3.68 25.61
N THR A 177 -4.31 -2.68 26.25
CA THR A 177 -4.83 -1.31 26.28
C THR A 177 -4.05 -0.33 25.38
N GLY A 178 -2.87 -0.73 24.91
CA GLY A 178 -1.94 0.10 24.14
C GLY A 178 -2.19 0.08 22.62
N LEU A 179 -2.46 -1.09 22.05
CA LEU A 179 -2.56 -1.29 20.62
C LEU A 179 -3.74 -0.51 20.03
N ARG A 180 -3.45 0.16 18.91
CA ARG A 180 -4.40 0.91 18.08
C ARG A 180 -4.51 0.30 16.70
N TRP A 181 -3.40 -0.20 16.15
CA TRP A 181 -3.34 -0.86 14.84
C TRP A 181 -2.60 -2.19 14.94
N LEU A 182 -3.22 -3.26 14.44
CA LEU A 182 -2.64 -4.60 14.39
C LEU A 182 -2.85 -5.22 13.00
N SER A 183 -1.78 -5.66 12.37
CA SER A 183 -1.83 -6.48 11.15
C SER A 183 -1.45 -7.92 11.45
N LEU A 184 -2.36 -8.83 11.14
CA LEU A 184 -2.19 -10.28 11.18
C LEU A 184 -2.42 -10.91 9.80
N ALA A 185 -2.31 -10.13 8.72
CA ALA A 185 -2.52 -10.61 7.37
C ALA A 185 -1.60 -11.79 7.02
N TRP A 186 -2.09 -12.75 6.22
CA TRP A 186 -1.29 -13.89 5.74
C TRP A 186 -0.62 -14.71 6.86
N ASN A 187 -1.36 -15.06 7.91
CA ASN A 187 -0.87 -15.90 9.01
C ASN A 187 -1.57 -17.24 9.15
N SER A 188 -2.48 -17.60 8.23
CA SER A 188 -3.26 -18.84 8.30
C SER A 188 -4.04 -19.01 9.61
N ILE A 189 -4.57 -17.90 10.16
CA ILE A 189 -5.44 -17.92 11.34
C ILE A 189 -6.83 -18.42 10.93
N ARG A 190 -7.04 -19.74 11.03
CA ARG A 190 -8.25 -20.44 10.57
C ARG A 190 -9.00 -21.04 11.75
N GLY A 191 -10.16 -21.67 11.46
CA GLY A 191 -10.86 -22.56 12.37
C GLY A 191 -11.03 -21.99 13.77
N ARG A 192 -10.47 -22.70 14.77
CA ARG A 192 -10.59 -22.32 16.18
C ARG A 192 -9.82 -21.04 16.50
N GLY A 193 -8.65 -20.84 15.89
CA GLY A 193 -7.87 -19.62 16.05
C GLY A 193 -8.66 -18.36 15.66
N ALA A 194 -9.36 -18.41 14.53
CA ALA A 194 -10.19 -17.28 14.09
C ALA A 194 -11.33 -16.95 15.07
N VAL A 195 -11.95 -17.96 15.68
CA VAL A 195 -13.01 -17.78 16.69
C VAL A 195 -12.46 -17.15 17.98
N MET A 196 -11.30 -17.62 18.45
CA MET A 196 -10.67 -17.07 19.66
C MET A 196 -10.21 -15.63 19.47
N LEU A 197 -9.64 -15.32 18.30
CA LEU A 197 -9.24 -13.96 17.96
C LEU A 197 -10.45 -13.01 17.90
N ALA A 198 -11.57 -13.46 17.33
CA ALA A 198 -12.80 -12.70 17.30
C ALA A 198 -13.36 -12.43 18.71
N ARG A 199 -13.30 -13.41 19.62
CA ARG A 199 -13.70 -13.21 21.03
C ARG A 199 -12.84 -12.15 21.72
N GLY A 200 -11.52 -12.23 21.54
CA GLY A 200 -10.58 -11.23 22.05
C GLY A 200 -10.90 -9.82 21.54
N LEU A 201 -11.14 -9.71 20.24
CA LEU A 201 -11.56 -8.45 19.61
C LEU A 201 -12.87 -7.91 20.19
N GLY A 202 -13.87 -8.78 20.42
CA GLY A 202 -15.16 -8.36 20.98
C GLY A 202 -15.04 -7.72 22.37
N ALA A 203 -14.08 -8.17 23.18
CA ALA A 203 -13.82 -7.61 24.51
C ALA A 203 -12.91 -6.36 24.47
N ASN A 204 -12.13 -6.18 23.41
CA ASN A 204 -11.19 -5.08 23.32
C ASN A 204 -11.87 -3.75 22.96
N ILE A 205 -11.63 -2.71 23.77
CA ILE A 205 -12.20 -1.36 23.60
C ILE A 205 -11.17 -0.30 23.19
N PHE A 206 -10.02 -0.72 22.67
CA PHE A 206 -8.84 0.11 22.49
C PHE A 206 -8.31 0.10 21.05
N LEU A 207 -8.39 -1.06 20.40
CA LEU A 207 -7.96 -1.30 19.04
C LEU A 207 -8.90 -0.59 18.07
N ARG A 208 -8.29 0.16 17.14
CA ARG A 208 -9.00 0.95 16.12
C ARG A 208 -8.95 0.29 14.75
N ALA A 209 -7.88 -0.45 14.46
CA ALA A 209 -7.71 -1.08 13.15
C ALA A 209 -7.12 -2.49 13.28
N LEU A 210 -7.74 -3.44 12.59
CA LEU A 210 -7.31 -4.84 12.54
C LEU A 210 -7.29 -5.35 11.09
N ASP A 211 -6.14 -5.88 10.65
CA ASP A 211 -6.01 -6.58 9.37
C ASP A 211 -5.92 -8.10 9.57
N LEU A 212 -6.96 -8.82 9.12
CA LEU A 212 -7.06 -10.29 9.08
C LEU A 212 -7.08 -10.83 7.65
N SER A 213 -6.70 -10.04 6.65
CA SER A 213 -6.73 -10.47 5.25
C SER A 213 -5.87 -11.72 5.01
N SER A 214 -6.29 -12.55 4.05
CA SER A 214 -5.58 -13.77 3.66
C SER A 214 -5.33 -14.79 4.78
N ASN A 215 -6.17 -14.81 5.82
CA ASN A 215 -6.08 -15.84 6.86
C ASN A 215 -6.94 -17.08 6.58
N GLY A 216 -7.97 -16.98 5.74
CA GLY A 216 -8.87 -18.10 5.46
C GLY A 216 -9.81 -18.42 6.62
N LEU A 217 -10.38 -17.40 7.27
CA LEU A 217 -11.17 -17.48 8.51
C LEU A 217 -12.29 -18.54 8.51
N GLY A 218 -12.79 -18.92 7.34
CA GLY A 218 -13.89 -19.88 7.19
C GLY A 218 -15.23 -19.32 7.68
N LYS A 219 -16.28 -20.15 7.60
CA LYS A 219 -17.64 -19.74 8.00
C LYS A 219 -17.74 -19.48 9.51
N GLU A 220 -17.09 -20.31 10.32
CA GLU A 220 -17.11 -20.21 11.78
C GLU A 220 -16.39 -18.97 12.27
N GLY A 221 -15.19 -18.69 11.74
CA GLY A 221 -14.44 -17.47 12.06
C GLY A 221 -15.17 -16.20 11.62
N ALA A 222 -15.78 -16.20 10.43
CA ALA A 222 -16.57 -15.07 9.95
C ALA A 222 -17.82 -14.81 10.81
N ALA A 223 -18.52 -15.86 11.24
CA ALA A 223 -19.67 -15.75 12.14
C ALA A 223 -19.27 -15.22 13.52
N ALA A 224 -18.17 -15.72 14.09
CA ALA A 224 -17.63 -15.26 15.36
C ALA A 224 -17.21 -13.78 15.28
N LEU A 225 -16.57 -13.37 14.18
CA LEU A 225 -16.19 -11.98 13.96
C LEU A 225 -17.43 -11.07 13.82
N GLY A 226 -18.46 -11.52 13.11
CA GLY A 226 -19.74 -10.81 13.02
C GLY A 226 -20.45 -10.66 14.37
N ALA A 227 -20.30 -11.61 15.29
CA ALA A 227 -20.79 -11.49 16.66
C ALA A 227 -19.95 -10.50 17.48
N ALA A 228 -18.62 -10.59 17.39
CA ALA A 228 -17.70 -9.71 18.09
C ALA A 228 -17.90 -8.23 17.71
N LEU A 229 -18.14 -7.93 16.42
CA LEU A 229 -18.37 -6.57 15.94
C LEU A 229 -19.71 -5.96 16.37
N LYS A 230 -20.66 -6.76 16.86
CA LYS A 230 -21.89 -6.20 17.46
C LYS A 230 -21.62 -5.59 18.83
N GLU A 231 -20.68 -6.19 19.56
CA GLU A 231 -20.28 -5.75 20.91
C GLU A 231 -19.15 -4.71 20.86
N ASN A 232 -18.25 -4.82 19.87
CA ASN A 232 -17.14 -3.90 19.70
C ASN A 232 -17.61 -2.56 19.08
N ASN A 233 -17.40 -1.47 19.80
CA ASN A 233 -17.76 -0.11 19.40
C ASN A 233 -16.56 0.81 19.14
N THR A 234 -15.33 0.28 19.19
CA THR A 234 -14.10 1.07 19.06
C THR A 234 -13.33 0.78 17.78
N LEU A 235 -13.55 -0.40 17.17
CA LEU A 235 -12.90 -0.78 15.93
C LEU A 235 -13.47 0.04 14.76
N GLU A 236 -12.60 0.79 14.13
CA GLU A 236 -12.90 1.69 13.01
C GLU A 236 -12.59 1.05 11.66
N GLU A 237 -11.56 0.19 11.60
CA GLU A 237 -11.14 -0.51 10.38
C GLU A 237 -10.97 -2.02 10.62
N LEU A 238 -11.63 -2.83 9.80
CA LEU A 238 -11.43 -4.28 9.75
C LEU A 238 -11.22 -4.72 8.30
N ASN A 239 -10.06 -5.33 8.03
CA ASN A 239 -9.77 -5.94 6.73
C ASN A 239 -9.86 -7.47 6.83
N ILE A 240 -10.75 -8.10 6.07
CA ILE A 240 -10.93 -9.57 6.03
C ILE A 240 -10.83 -10.12 4.61
N ARG A 241 -10.22 -9.38 3.68
CA ARG A 241 -10.15 -9.77 2.26
C ARG A 241 -9.49 -11.14 2.12
N LEU A 242 -10.14 -12.05 1.39
CA LEU A 242 -9.51 -13.26 0.88
C LEU A 242 -8.78 -12.90 -0.42
N VAL A 243 -7.50 -13.22 -0.52
CA VAL A 243 -6.84 -13.27 -1.83
C VAL A 243 -7.37 -14.53 -2.52
N GLY A 244 -8.15 -14.34 -3.58
CA GLY A 244 -8.83 -15.43 -4.30
C GLY A 244 -7.84 -16.35 -5.01
N PHE A 245 -7.93 -17.64 -4.68
CA PHE A 245 -8.00 -18.79 -5.60
C PHE A 245 -7.28 -18.65 -6.95
N GLN A 246 -6.16 -19.35 -7.14
CA GLN A 246 -5.77 -19.76 -8.48
C GLN A 246 -6.77 -20.83 -8.97
N PRO A 247 -7.44 -20.66 -10.13
CA PRO A 247 -8.19 -21.75 -10.73
C PRO A 247 -7.18 -22.79 -11.23
N THR A 248 -7.21 -23.99 -10.64
CA THR A 248 -6.56 -25.16 -11.24
C THR A 248 -7.13 -25.40 -12.65
N PRO A 249 -6.32 -25.74 -13.65
CA PRO A 249 -6.80 -26.03 -14.99
C PRO A 249 -7.76 -27.23 -15.01
N PRO A 250 -8.73 -27.28 -15.95
CA PRO A 250 -9.70 -28.36 -16.03
C PRO A 250 -9.04 -29.60 -16.63
N GLY A 251 -8.83 -30.63 -15.81
CA GLY A 251 -8.32 -31.89 -16.32
C GLY A 251 -7.91 -32.88 -15.25
N GLU A 252 -8.81 -33.22 -14.33
CA GLU A 252 -8.88 -34.57 -13.74
C GLU A 252 -10.16 -34.70 -12.93
N ALA A 253 -11.05 -35.57 -13.40
CA ALA A 253 -12.36 -35.80 -12.82
C ALA A 253 -12.26 -36.84 -11.70
N VAL A 254 -12.59 -36.46 -10.46
CA VAL A 254 -13.09 -37.43 -9.47
C VAL A 254 -14.10 -36.77 -8.51
N GLY A 255 -15.37 -37.16 -8.63
CA GLY A 255 -16.35 -37.25 -7.53
C GLY A 255 -17.00 -35.97 -6.98
N PHE A 256 -18.16 -35.60 -7.52
CA PHE A 256 -19.13 -34.70 -6.86
C PHE A 256 -19.67 -35.31 -5.54
N PRO A 257 -20.15 -34.45 -4.62
CA PRO A 257 -21.59 -34.39 -4.44
C PRO A 257 -22.14 -32.99 -4.69
N THR A 258 -23.31 -33.01 -5.31
CA THR A 258 -24.18 -31.92 -5.75
C THR A 258 -24.78 -31.16 -4.57
N TYR A 259 -24.94 -29.83 -4.70
CA TYR A 259 -26.24 -29.15 -4.82
C TYR A 259 -26.12 -27.61 -4.70
N ALA A 260 -26.44 -26.95 -5.83
CA ALA A 260 -27.33 -25.80 -6.03
C ALA A 260 -27.02 -24.38 -5.46
N PRO A 261 -27.49 -23.34 -6.20
CA PRO A 261 -26.95 -21.98 -6.18
C PRO A 261 -27.79 -21.03 -5.32
N TRP A 262 -27.17 -20.00 -4.74
CA TRP A 262 -27.91 -18.96 -4.03
C TRP A 262 -27.80 -17.64 -4.78
N GLY A 263 -28.83 -17.39 -5.60
CA GLY A 263 -29.29 -16.05 -5.95
C GLY A 263 -29.89 -15.35 -4.73
N GLY A 264 -30.08 -14.04 -4.85
CA GLY A 264 -30.38 -13.16 -3.73
C GLY A 264 -31.76 -13.30 -3.06
N TRP A 265 -32.02 -12.27 -2.25
CA TRP A 265 -33.20 -11.94 -1.44
C TRP A 265 -33.16 -12.45 0.01
N TRP A 266 -33.47 -11.71 1.10
CA TRP A 266 -33.90 -10.31 1.37
C TRP A 266 -33.83 -10.07 2.92
N VAL A 267 -34.00 -8.81 3.38
CA VAL A 267 -34.76 -8.39 4.60
C VAL A 267 -34.07 -8.17 5.97
N SER A 268 -33.84 -6.89 6.23
CA SER A 268 -34.38 -6.07 7.34
C SER A 268 -35.19 -6.73 8.48
N ASN A 269 -34.81 -6.46 9.74
CA ASN A 269 -35.78 -6.23 10.82
C ASN A 269 -35.09 -5.73 12.10
N LEU A 270 -35.21 -4.44 12.40
CA LEU A 270 -35.45 -3.96 13.77
C LEU A 270 -36.33 -2.71 13.65
N ARG A 271 -37.60 -2.84 14.08
CA ARG A 271 -38.52 -1.72 14.34
C ARG A 271 -38.15 -1.05 15.66
N PRO A 272 -38.36 0.25 15.84
CA PRO A 272 -38.55 0.85 17.15
C PRO A 272 -40.04 1.10 17.43
N LEU A 273 -40.47 0.76 18.65
CA LEU A 273 -41.78 1.11 19.23
C LEU A 273 -41.48 1.77 20.57
N GLY A 274 -41.85 3.04 20.73
CA GLY A 274 -41.72 3.75 22.02
C GLY A 274 -41.43 5.24 21.89
N ARG A 275 -42.50 6.04 22.02
CA ARG A 275 -42.62 7.51 21.93
C ARG A 275 -41.93 8.31 23.05
N LEU A 276 -41.99 9.64 22.83
CA LEU A 276 -41.86 10.83 23.73
C LEU A 276 -40.40 11.34 23.89
N VAL A 277 -40.01 12.59 23.63
CA VAL A 277 -40.65 13.91 23.38
C VAL A 277 -39.59 14.70 22.56
N GLY A 278 -39.87 15.26 21.38
CA GLY A 278 -40.40 16.61 21.20
C GLY A 278 -39.39 17.54 20.51
N PHE A 279 -39.58 17.84 19.23
CA PHE A 279 -39.60 19.18 18.60
C PHE A 279 -39.75 19.01 17.07
N GLN A 280 -40.73 19.70 16.49
CA GLN A 280 -40.95 19.91 15.06
C GLN A 280 -41.02 21.45 14.86
N PRO A 281 -41.09 21.99 13.62
CA PRO A 281 -40.34 21.69 12.40
C PRO A 281 -39.86 22.99 11.69
N THR A 282 -39.04 22.88 10.63
CA THR A 282 -38.97 23.91 9.57
C THR A 282 -39.02 23.23 8.20
N PRO A 283 -39.93 23.61 7.26
CA PRO A 283 -39.97 23.10 5.89
C PRO A 283 -39.48 24.16 4.87
N PRO A 284 -39.55 23.91 3.55
CA PRO A 284 -38.95 22.82 2.79
C PRO A 284 -38.01 23.37 1.68
N GLY A 285 -36.88 22.72 1.43
CA GLY A 285 -35.99 23.03 0.32
C GLY A 285 -35.59 21.75 -0.40
N GLU A 286 -36.27 21.47 -1.50
CA GLU A 286 -35.96 20.56 -2.60
C GLU A 286 -35.15 19.28 -2.29
N ALA A 287 -35.84 18.14 -2.38
CA ALA A 287 -35.19 16.85 -2.52
C ALA A 287 -34.29 16.86 -3.75
N VAL A 288 -32.97 16.88 -3.54
CA VAL A 288 -31.99 16.70 -4.60
C VAL A 288 -31.98 15.22 -4.94
N ASP A 289 -32.48 14.91 -6.14
CA ASP A 289 -32.50 13.58 -6.72
C ASP A 289 -31.06 13.04 -6.77
N ALA A 290 -30.80 11.94 -6.06
CA ALA A 290 -29.48 11.30 -6.04
C ALA A 290 -29.21 10.68 -7.41
N ARG A 291 -28.55 11.44 -8.30
CA ARG A 291 -28.15 10.96 -9.63
C ARG A 291 -27.33 9.67 -9.47
N LYS A 292 -27.83 8.59 -10.08
CA LYS A 292 -27.24 7.24 -10.10
C LYS A 292 -26.07 7.13 -11.10
N ASP A 293 -25.16 8.10 -11.10
CA ASP A 293 -23.99 8.06 -11.98
C ASP A 293 -22.82 7.37 -11.27
N ALA A 294 -21.96 6.69 -12.03
CA ALA A 294 -20.75 6.07 -11.49
C ALA A 294 -19.86 7.12 -10.82
N HIS A 295 -19.28 6.79 -9.65
CA HIS A 295 -18.56 7.74 -8.78
C HIS A 295 -17.42 8.49 -9.49
N SER A 296 -16.79 7.89 -10.51
CA SER A 296 -15.74 8.50 -11.33
C SER A 296 -16.26 9.63 -12.24
N ASN A 297 -17.48 9.47 -12.79
CA ASN A 297 -18.04 10.40 -13.76
C ASN A 297 -18.45 11.73 -13.13
N LEU A 298 -18.72 11.73 -11.82
CA LEU A 298 -19.04 12.93 -11.04
C LEU A 298 -17.83 13.87 -10.87
N LEU A 299 -16.61 13.34 -10.96
CA LEU A 299 -15.36 14.08 -10.71
C LEU A 299 -14.54 14.34 -11.99
N SER A 300 -14.73 13.55 -13.05
CA SER A 300 -13.96 13.67 -14.30
C SER A 300 -14.59 14.64 -15.31
N LYS A 301 -13.79 15.20 -16.21
CA LYS A 301 -14.30 15.91 -17.40
C LYS A 301 -15.03 14.92 -18.32
N THR A 302 -16.36 14.95 -18.33
CA THR A 302 -17.19 14.13 -19.22
C THR A 302 -17.01 14.50 -20.70
N GLU A 303 -16.60 15.74 -20.98
CA GLU A 303 -16.47 16.28 -22.34
C GLU A 303 -15.14 15.93 -23.03
N SER A 304 -14.07 15.63 -22.30
CA SER A 304 -12.73 15.38 -22.88
C SER A 304 -12.40 13.90 -23.10
N SER A 305 -13.14 12.96 -22.47
CA SER A 305 -12.96 11.49 -22.52
C SER A 305 -11.49 11.04 -22.66
N SER A 306 -10.59 11.70 -21.93
CA SER A 306 -9.16 11.45 -22.02
C SER A 306 -8.76 10.54 -20.88
N LEU A 307 -8.19 9.38 -21.23
CA LEU A 307 -7.61 8.47 -20.25
C LEU A 307 -6.13 8.76 -20.15
N TYR A 308 -5.61 8.82 -18.93
CA TYR A 308 -4.20 9.03 -18.67
C TYR A 308 -3.57 7.74 -18.17
N LYS A 309 -2.29 7.56 -18.47
CA LYS A 309 -1.46 6.47 -17.93
C LYS A 309 -0.20 7.05 -17.33
N MET A 310 0.00 6.84 -16.04
CA MET A 310 1.25 7.14 -15.36
C MET A 310 2.10 5.88 -15.30
N GLN A 311 3.38 6.02 -15.65
CA GLN A 311 4.35 4.94 -15.59
C GLN A 311 5.48 5.33 -14.64
N PHE A 312 5.84 4.42 -13.76
CA PHE A 312 6.96 4.54 -12.84
C PHE A 312 7.94 3.43 -13.19
N HIS A 313 9.17 3.80 -13.56
CA HIS A 313 10.21 2.84 -13.93
C HIS A 313 11.40 3.06 -13.01
N ASN A 314 11.69 2.09 -12.15
CA ASN A 314 12.92 2.07 -11.35
C ASN A 314 14.02 1.51 -12.24
N VAL A 315 14.98 2.36 -12.58
CA VAL A 315 16.09 2.06 -13.47
C VAL A 315 17.29 1.66 -12.62
N LYS A 316 18.14 0.77 -13.13
CA LYS A 316 19.43 0.51 -12.51
C LYS A 316 20.24 1.82 -12.50
N PRO A 317 20.85 2.22 -11.37
CA PRO A 317 21.53 3.52 -11.27
C PRO A 317 22.55 3.77 -12.39
N GLU A 318 23.31 2.74 -12.76
CA GLU A 318 24.32 2.79 -13.82
C GLU A 318 23.76 2.90 -15.25
N CYS A 319 22.45 2.68 -15.43
CA CYS A 319 21.79 2.64 -16.74
C CYS A 319 20.95 3.89 -17.04
N MET A 320 20.84 4.85 -16.11
CA MET A 320 19.89 5.97 -16.23
C MET A 320 20.05 6.78 -17.53
N ASP A 321 21.28 7.10 -17.91
CA ASP A 321 21.56 7.84 -19.15
C ASP A 321 21.24 7.05 -20.42
N ALA A 322 21.58 5.75 -20.43
CA ALA A 322 21.27 4.87 -21.56
C ALA A 322 19.76 4.69 -21.72
N TYR A 323 19.05 4.51 -20.60
CA TYR A 323 17.61 4.43 -20.55
C TYR A 323 16.93 5.71 -21.07
N ASN A 324 17.39 6.89 -20.64
CA ASN A 324 16.82 8.16 -21.09
C ASN A 324 17.01 8.37 -22.60
N LYS A 325 18.18 8.04 -23.15
CA LYS A 325 18.43 8.11 -24.60
C LYS A 325 17.48 7.20 -25.38
N LEU A 326 17.30 5.97 -24.90
CA LEU A 326 16.42 4.99 -25.52
C LEU A 326 14.94 5.43 -25.48
N GLU A 327 14.48 5.95 -24.33
CA GLU A 327 13.11 6.46 -24.18
C GLU A 327 12.82 7.66 -25.08
N VAL A 328 13.72 8.64 -25.14
CA VAL A 328 13.56 9.85 -26.00
C VAL A 328 13.27 9.46 -27.45
N GLU A 329 14.02 8.50 -27.98
CA GLU A 329 13.89 8.07 -29.38
C GLU A 329 12.51 7.50 -29.68
N VAL A 330 11.98 6.63 -28.81
CA VAL A 330 10.69 5.96 -29.03
C VAL A 330 9.53 6.86 -28.66
N GLN A 331 9.62 7.63 -27.59
CA GLN A 331 8.60 8.59 -27.19
C GLN A 331 8.36 9.63 -28.28
N THR A 332 9.43 10.17 -28.85
CA THR A 332 9.34 11.17 -29.94
C THR A 332 8.67 10.57 -31.18
N ARG A 333 9.00 9.32 -31.52
CA ARG A 333 8.38 8.62 -32.66
C ARG A 333 6.89 8.36 -32.43
N LEU A 334 6.53 7.76 -31.30
CA LEU A 334 5.13 7.47 -30.96
C LEU A 334 4.29 8.75 -30.83
N HIS A 335 4.85 9.83 -30.29
CA HIS A 335 4.14 11.09 -30.13
C HIS A 335 3.83 11.79 -31.47
N ARG A 336 4.68 11.61 -32.49
CA ARG A 336 4.51 12.23 -33.81
C ARG A 336 3.68 11.37 -34.77
N ASP A 337 3.56 10.09 -34.47
CA ASP A 337 2.86 9.13 -35.31
C ASP A 337 1.35 9.17 -35.05
N GLN A 338 0.60 9.70 -36.03
CA GLN A 338 -0.86 9.81 -35.94
C GLN A 338 -1.56 8.45 -35.93
N ASP A 339 -0.88 7.37 -36.33
CA ASP A 339 -1.44 6.03 -36.26
C ASP A 339 -1.57 5.53 -34.81
N TYR A 340 -0.84 6.11 -33.85
CA TYR A 340 -0.98 5.78 -32.45
C TYR A 340 -1.83 6.85 -31.75
N PRO A 341 -3.03 6.50 -31.23
CA PRO A 341 -3.90 7.45 -30.53
C PRO A 341 -3.41 7.70 -29.09
N CYS A 342 -2.13 8.05 -28.95
CA CYS A 342 -1.49 8.34 -27.67
C CYS A 342 -0.51 9.50 -27.80
N GLU A 343 -0.38 10.27 -26.74
CA GLU A 343 0.58 11.36 -26.66
C GLU A 343 1.32 11.32 -25.32
N VAL A 344 2.62 11.62 -25.35
CA VAL A 344 3.38 11.88 -24.14
C VAL A 344 2.97 13.27 -23.65
N VAL A 345 2.50 13.35 -22.42
CA VAL A 345 2.22 14.62 -21.75
C VAL A 345 3.50 15.12 -21.11
N GLY A 346 4.22 14.25 -20.39
CA GLY A 346 5.52 14.61 -19.85
C GLY A 346 6.33 13.39 -19.43
N SER A 347 7.63 13.60 -19.38
CA SER A 347 8.64 12.63 -18.98
C SER A 347 9.62 13.30 -18.04
N TRP A 348 9.92 12.65 -16.91
CA TRP A 348 10.79 13.21 -15.88
C TRP A 348 11.66 12.15 -15.22
N ASN A 349 12.77 12.62 -14.65
CA ASN A 349 13.59 11.85 -13.73
C ASN A 349 13.40 12.38 -12.31
N THR A 350 13.33 11.47 -11.36
CA THR A 350 13.17 11.81 -9.95
C THR A 350 14.48 12.32 -9.37
N TRP A 351 14.44 13.49 -8.74
CA TRP A 351 15.59 14.09 -8.06
C TRP A 351 15.50 13.95 -6.54
N TYR A 352 14.33 14.24 -5.96
CA TYR A 352 14.06 14.00 -4.54
C TYR A 352 12.82 13.11 -4.40
N GLY A 353 12.92 12.03 -3.63
CA GLY A 353 11.95 10.94 -3.55
C GLY A 353 12.62 9.59 -3.81
N GLU A 354 11.94 8.65 -4.46
CA GLU A 354 12.58 7.43 -4.98
C GLU A 354 13.59 7.77 -6.09
N GLN A 355 14.88 7.67 -5.78
CA GLN A 355 15.96 7.94 -6.73
C GLN A 355 16.04 6.87 -7.82
N ASP A 356 16.73 7.19 -8.92
CA ASP A 356 16.89 6.32 -10.09
C ASP A 356 15.55 5.92 -10.73
N GLN A 357 14.51 6.74 -10.55
CA GLN A 357 13.18 6.49 -11.08
C GLN A 357 12.82 7.50 -12.18
N ALA A 358 12.41 6.97 -13.33
CA ALA A 358 11.78 7.73 -14.41
C ALA A 358 10.26 7.67 -14.31
N VAL A 359 9.60 8.80 -14.53
CA VAL A 359 8.14 8.95 -14.52
C VAL A 359 7.66 9.45 -15.88
N HIS A 360 6.69 8.76 -16.47
CA HIS A 360 6.11 9.15 -17.75
C HIS A 360 4.59 9.24 -17.65
N LEU A 361 4.03 10.35 -18.10
CA LEU A 361 2.59 10.58 -18.20
C LEU A 361 2.17 10.55 -19.66
N TRP A 362 1.28 9.62 -19.99
CA TRP A 362 0.68 9.47 -21.33
C TRP A 362 -0.79 9.84 -21.30
N ARG A 363 -1.30 10.34 -22.42
CA ARG A 363 -2.72 10.64 -22.64
C ARG A 363 -3.23 9.91 -23.87
N TYR A 364 -4.46 9.39 -23.77
CA TYR A 364 -5.17 8.68 -24.83
C TYR A 364 -6.51 9.39 -25.06
N ARG A 365 -6.58 10.18 -26.14
CA ARG A 365 -7.81 10.88 -26.54
C ARG A 365 -8.79 9.87 -27.12
N GLY A 366 -9.98 9.77 -26.52
CA GLY A 366 -10.94 8.71 -26.84
C GLY A 366 -10.96 7.57 -25.82
N GLY A 367 -10.26 7.71 -24.69
CA GLY A 367 -10.45 6.91 -23.49
C GLY A 367 -9.96 5.46 -23.62
N TYR A 368 -10.70 4.53 -23.04
CA TYR A 368 -10.38 3.10 -23.07
C TYR A 368 -10.27 2.51 -24.48
N PRO A 369 -11.16 2.83 -25.45
CA PRO A 369 -11.01 2.37 -26.84
C PRO A 369 -9.68 2.77 -27.47
N ALA A 370 -9.28 4.04 -27.34
CA ALA A 370 -8.02 4.54 -27.87
C ALA A 370 -6.80 3.85 -27.22
N LEU A 371 -6.84 3.63 -25.90
CA LEU A 371 -5.81 2.87 -25.21
C LEU A 371 -5.70 1.43 -25.76
N THR A 372 -6.82 0.73 -25.91
CA THR A 372 -6.84 -0.65 -26.42
C THR A 372 -6.29 -0.71 -27.84
N GLU A 373 -6.72 0.18 -28.72
CA GLU A 373 -6.22 0.29 -30.10
C GLU A 373 -4.71 0.55 -30.13
N CYS A 374 -4.23 1.51 -29.34
CA CYS A 374 -2.80 1.81 -29.21
C CYS A 374 -2.00 0.59 -28.75
N LEU A 375 -2.46 -0.09 -27.70
CA LEU A 375 -1.79 -1.29 -27.19
C LEU A 375 -1.75 -2.42 -28.21
N ASP A 376 -2.83 -2.64 -28.97
CA ASP A 376 -2.89 -3.69 -29.98
C ASP A 376 -2.01 -3.39 -31.21
N LYS A 377 -1.86 -2.11 -31.58
CA LYS A 377 -0.88 -1.67 -32.59
C LYS A 377 0.55 -1.87 -32.08
N LEU A 378 0.84 -1.44 -30.85
CA LEU A 378 2.17 -1.58 -30.23
C LEU A 378 2.60 -3.05 -30.09
N LYS A 379 1.68 -3.97 -29.80
CA LYS A 379 1.97 -5.42 -29.75
C LYS A 379 2.39 -6.02 -31.09
N LYS A 380 2.07 -5.38 -32.21
CA LYS A 380 2.42 -5.85 -33.56
C LYS A 380 3.65 -5.12 -34.12
N ASN A 381 4.05 -4.02 -33.50
CA ASN A 381 5.19 -3.22 -33.90
C ASN A 381 6.50 -3.88 -33.43
N LYS A 382 7.28 -4.42 -34.38
CA LYS A 382 8.55 -5.11 -34.10
C LYS A 382 9.60 -4.20 -33.46
N GLU A 383 9.69 -2.95 -33.90
CA GLU A 383 10.64 -1.98 -33.34
C GLU A 383 10.30 -1.65 -31.88
N TYR A 384 9.01 -1.49 -31.58
CA TYR A 384 8.57 -1.25 -30.21
C TYR A 384 8.78 -2.47 -29.30
N ILE A 385 8.58 -3.68 -29.81
CA ILE A 385 8.89 -4.92 -29.07
C ILE A 385 10.39 -4.97 -28.73
N GLU A 386 11.26 -4.66 -29.69
CA GLU A 386 12.71 -4.69 -29.47
C GLU A 386 13.15 -3.60 -28.47
N PHE A 387 12.62 -2.39 -28.63
CA PHE A 387 12.77 -1.32 -27.64
C PHE A 387 12.37 -1.79 -26.23
N ARG A 388 11.22 -2.47 -26.09
CA ARG A 388 10.76 -2.98 -24.79
C ARG A 388 11.75 -3.99 -24.19
N LYS A 389 12.38 -4.83 -25.01
CA LYS A 389 13.39 -5.81 -24.55
C LYS A 389 14.66 -5.10 -24.10
N GLU A 390 15.19 -4.17 -24.89
CA GLU A 390 16.38 -3.41 -24.51
C GLU A 390 16.14 -2.59 -23.25
N ARG A 391 14.99 -1.92 -23.16
CA ARG A 391 14.60 -1.19 -21.95
C ARG A 391 14.52 -2.10 -20.72
N ALA A 392 13.97 -3.30 -20.85
CA ALA A 392 13.82 -4.22 -19.71
C ALA A 392 15.15 -4.60 -19.06
N LYS A 393 16.25 -4.68 -19.82
CA LYS A 393 17.60 -4.98 -19.29
C LYS A 393 18.09 -3.91 -18.30
N MET A 394 17.59 -2.69 -18.43
CA MET A 394 17.97 -1.53 -17.63
C MET A 394 17.06 -1.28 -16.41
N LEU A 395 15.96 -2.01 -16.27
CA LEU A 395 14.97 -1.80 -15.21
C LEU A 395 15.18 -2.75 -14.02
N ILE A 396 14.91 -2.25 -12.82
CA ILE A 396 14.75 -3.01 -11.57
C ILE A 396 13.26 -3.37 -11.41
N SER A 397 12.37 -2.39 -11.55
CA SER A 397 10.93 -2.60 -11.44
C SER A 397 10.15 -1.58 -12.28
N ARG A 398 8.86 -1.87 -12.52
CA ARG A 398 7.95 -1.01 -13.27
C ARG A 398 6.54 -1.06 -12.70
N GLN A 399 5.86 0.07 -12.68
CA GLN A 399 4.47 0.19 -12.26
C GLN A 399 3.70 1.07 -13.25
N ASN A 400 2.47 0.69 -13.56
CA ASN A 400 1.55 1.49 -14.36
C ASN A 400 0.29 1.78 -13.57
N GLN A 401 -0.26 2.98 -13.75
CA GLN A 401 -1.57 3.36 -13.22
C GLN A 401 -2.38 4.00 -14.35
N LEU A 402 -3.66 3.65 -14.43
CA LEU A 402 -4.62 4.30 -15.31
C LEU A 402 -5.44 5.30 -14.51
N LEU A 403 -5.56 6.49 -15.07
CA LEU A 403 -5.97 7.70 -14.37
C LEU A 403 -7.04 8.43 -15.17
N LEU A 404 -7.94 9.11 -14.44
CA LEU A 404 -8.78 10.16 -14.98
C LEU A 404 -8.32 11.51 -14.42
N GLU A 405 -8.53 12.58 -15.19
CA GLU A 405 -8.27 13.94 -14.73
C GLU A 405 -9.48 14.50 -13.96
N PHE A 406 -9.22 15.32 -12.94
CA PHE A 406 -10.28 16.07 -12.27
C PHE A 406 -10.86 17.15 -13.18
N SER A 407 -12.18 17.35 -13.11
CA SER A 407 -12.90 18.33 -13.92
C SER A 407 -12.51 19.78 -13.64
N PHE A 408 -12.12 20.06 -12.40
CA PHE A 408 -11.74 21.39 -11.92
C PHE A 408 -10.24 21.71 -12.09
N TRP A 409 -9.46 20.84 -12.75
CA TRP A 409 -8.04 21.07 -13.01
C TRP A 409 -7.76 21.60 -14.43
N ASN A 410 -6.70 22.38 -14.57
CA ASN A 410 -6.23 22.88 -15.87
C ASN A 410 -5.71 21.73 -16.74
N GLU A 411 -5.76 21.90 -18.06
CA GLU A 411 -5.06 21.00 -18.97
C GLU A 411 -3.54 21.17 -18.77
N PRO A 412 -2.76 20.07 -18.73
CA PRO A 412 -1.31 20.16 -18.64
C PRO A 412 -0.74 20.78 -19.92
N LEU A 413 -0.31 22.05 -19.83
CA LEU A 413 0.29 22.81 -20.92
C LEU A 413 1.78 23.12 -20.63
N PRO A 414 2.62 23.22 -21.69
CA PRO A 414 4.03 23.59 -21.54
C PRO A 414 4.20 24.96 -20.91
N ARG A 415 5.33 25.17 -20.22
CA ARG A 415 5.60 26.41 -19.47
C ARG A 415 6.89 27.08 -19.95
N PRO A 416 6.98 28.42 -19.89
CA PRO A 416 8.19 29.11 -20.32
C PRO A 416 9.33 28.93 -19.30
N GLY A 417 10.49 28.50 -19.79
CA GLY A 417 11.74 28.44 -19.03
C GLY A 417 11.95 27.12 -18.26
N PRO A 418 13.15 26.92 -17.68
CA PRO A 418 13.46 25.71 -16.94
C PRO A 418 12.51 25.60 -15.74
N CYS A 419 11.76 24.50 -15.67
CA CYS A 419 10.85 24.21 -14.58
C CYS A 419 11.27 22.92 -13.88
N ILE A 420 11.12 22.90 -12.56
CA ILE A 420 11.09 21.67 -11.77
C ILE A 420 9.63 21.29 -11.52
N TYR A 421 9.36 20.00 -11.43
CA TYR A 421 8.02 19.48 -11.20
C TYR A 421 7.93 18.85 -9.82
N GLU A 422 6.85 19.12 -9.10
CA GLU A 422 6.51 18.39 -7.88
C GLU A 422 5.29 17.53 -8.15
N MET A 423 5.42 16.23 -7.99
CA MET A 423 4.27 15.33 -7.98
C MET A 423 3.97 14.93 -6.53
N ARG A 424 2.74 15.19 -6.11
CA ARG A 424 2.21 14.78 -4.81
C ARG A 424 1.18 13.70 -4.99
N SER A 425 1.44 12.55 -4.39
CA SER A 425 0.58 11.39 -4.44
C SER A 425 -0.10 11.24 -3.08
N TYR A 426 -1.43 11.27 -3.06
CA TYR A 426 -2.24 11.11 -1.84
C TYR A 426 -2.97 9.78 -1.92
N LYS A 427 -2.70 8.88 -0.98
CA LYS A 427 -3.50 7.67 -0.80
C LYS A 427 -4.65 8.00 0.14
N LEU A 428 -5.86 8.08 -0.40
CA LEU A 428 -7.05 8.47 0.35
C LEU A 428 -7.63 7.28 1.12
N LYS A 429 -8.40 7.58 2.17
CA LYS A 429 -9.25 6.59 2.85
C LYS A 429 -10.33 6.12 1.86
N PRO A 430 -10.63 4.81 1.77
CA PRO A 430 -11.69 4.31 0.91
C PRO A 430 -13.01 5.06 1.13
N GLY A 431 -13.70 5.42 0.05
CA GLY A 431 -14.96 6.17 0.09
C GLY A 431 -14.83 7.69 0.21
N THR A 432 -13.64 8.23 0.52
CA THR A 432 -13.46 9.69 0.75
C THR A 432 -13.07 10.48 -0.50
N MET A 433 -12.87 9.83 -1.66
CA MET A 433 -12.38 10.48 -2.87
C MET A 433 -13.28 11.62 -3.36
N ILE A 434 -14.60 11.47 -3.28
CA ILE A 434 -15.56 12.50 -3.68
C ILE A 434 -15.52 13.67 -2.71
N GLU A 435 -15.54 13.40 -1.41
CA GLU A 435 -15.45 14.42 -0.37
C GLU A 435 -14.14 15.22 -0.52
N TRP A 436 -13.01 14.52 -0.63
CA TRP A 436 -11.71 15.13 -0.83
C TRP A 436 -11.67 15.96 -2.12
N GLY A 437 -12.21 15.42 -3.22
CA GLY A 437 -12.32 16.12 -4.50
C GLY A 437 -13.16 17.40 -4.41
N ASN A 438 -14.28 17.38 -3.67
CA ASN A 438 -15.15 18.54 -3.47
C ASN A 438 -14.49 19.65 -2.64
N HIS A 439 -13.64 19.29 -1.68
CA HIS A 439 -12.81 20.29 -0.98
C HIS A 439 -11.75 20.88 -1.92
N TRP A 440 -11.06 20.05 -2.70
CA TRP A 440 -10.04 20.53 -3.64
C TRP A 440 -10.59 21.33 -4.82
N ALA A 441 -11.81 21.06 -5.29
CA ALA A 441 -12.46 21.84 -6.32
C ALA A 441 -12.62 23.32 -5.93
N ARG A 442 -12.77 23.60 -4.64
CA ARG A 442 -12.80 24.97 -4.09
C ARG A 442 -11.39 25.49 -3.85
N ALA A 443 -10.53 24.66 -3.29
CA ALA A 443 -9.21 25.07 -2.82
C ALA A 443 -8.19 25.32 -3.93
N ILE A 444 -8.35 24.68 -5.09
CA ILE A 444 -7.39 24.79 -6.18
C ILE A 444 -7.20 26.24 -6.65
N LYS A 445 -8.23 27.09 -6.48
CA LYS A 445 -8.18 28.53 -6.80
C LYS A 445 -7.08 29.26 -6.03
N HIS A 446 -6.84 28.89 -4.76
CA HIS A 446 -5.75 29.45 -3.96
C HIS A 446 -4.36 29.08 -4.47
N ARG A 447 -4.27 28.10 -5.36
CA ARG A 447 -3.04 27.46 -5.84
C ARG A 447 -2.94 27.49 -7.38
N GLN A 448 -3.68 28.39 -8.02
CA GLN A 448 -3.67 28.61 -9.47
C GLN A 448 -3.14 29.99 -9.86
N GLU A 449 -3.11 30.94 -8.94
CA GLU A 449 -2.72 32.34 -9.21
C GLU A 449 -1.27 32.47 -9.71
N ASN A 450 -0.36 31.62 -9.25
CA ASN A 450 1.04 31.63 -9.71
C ASN A 450 1.27 30.69 -10.90
N ASN A 451 0.19 30.19 -11.50
CA ASN A 451 0.21 29.22 -12.58
C ASN A 451 1.01 27.95 -12.21
N GLU A 452 1.01 27.52 -10.95
CA GLU A 452 1.78 26.35 -10.50
C GLU A 452 1.07 25.01 -10.76
N ALA A 453 -0.26 25.02 -10.87
CA ALA A 453 -1.07 23.81 -11.06
C ALA A 453 -0.95 23.27 -12.50
N VAL A 454 -0.35 22.08 -12.68
CA VAL A 454 -0.17 21.44 -14.00
C VAL A 454 -1.27 20.41 -14.29
N GLY A 455 -1.50 19.48 -13.36
CA GLY A 455 -2.46 18.39 -13.56
C GLY A 455 -2.94 17.79 -12.24
N GLY A 456 -4.19 17.34 -12.21
CA GLY A 456 -4.79 16.66 -11.07
C GLY A 456 -5.46 15.38 -11.56
N PHE A 457 -5.03 14.24 -11.04
CA PHE A 457 -5.41 12.91 -11.55
C PHE A 457 -5.85 11.99 -10.42
N PHE A 458 -6.74 11.05 -10.71
CA PHE A 458 -7.16 10.01 -9.76
C PHE A 458 -7.20 8.64 -10.43
N THR A 459 -6.74 7.62 -9.70
CA THR A 459 -6.56 6.25 -10.20
C THR A 459 -7.88 5.52 -10.41
N GLN A 460 -8.04 4.94 -11.60
CA GLN A 460 -9.07 3.96 -11.92
C GLN A 460 -8.56 2.52 -11.83
N MET A 461 -7.30 2.28 -12.21
CA MET A 461 -6.66 0.97 -12.14
C MET A 461 -5.19 1.10 -11.75
N GLY A 462 -4.69 0.09 -11.03
CA GLY A 462 -3.43 0.16 -10.30
C GLY A 462 -3.72 0.35 -8.81
N ASP A 463 -3.02 1.28 -8.16
CA ASP A 463 -3.27 1.58 -6.75
C ASP A 463 -4.56 2.37 -6.58
N LEU A 464 -5.60 1.74 -6.05
CA LEU A 464 -6.89 2.39 -5.85
C LEU A 464 -6.84 3.46 -4.76
N TYR A 465 -7.73 4.44 -4.89
CA TYR A 465 -7.87 5.59 -3.99
C TYR A 465 -6.66 6.52 -3.98
N VAL A 466 -5.83 6.50 -5.02
CA VAL A 466 -4.70 7.41 -5.14
C VAL A 466 -5.06 8.61 -6.01
N VAL A 467 -4.65 9.78 -5.55
CA VAL A 467 -4.74 11.06 -6.26
C VAL A 467 -3.35 11.61 -6.48
N HIS A 468 -3.04 12.06 -7.70
CA HIS A 468 -1.80 12.74 -8.03
C HIS A 468 -2.06 14.21 -8.35
N HIS A 469 -1.40 15.11 -7.65
CA HIS A 469 -1.26 16.51 -8.05
C HIS A 469 0.11 16.74 -8.64
N LEU A 470 0.14 17.26 -9.86
CA LEU A 470 1.35 17.67 -10.56
C LEU A 470 1.44 19.20 -10.53
N TRP A 471 2.54 19.71 -9.99
CA TRP A 471 2.85 21.12 -9.86
C TRP A 471 4.14 21.44 -10.61
N ALA A 472 4.29 22.67 -11.07
CA ALA A 472 5.52 23.18 -11.65
C ALA A 472 5.98 24.44 -10.94
N TYR A 473 7.29 24.55 -10.78
CA TYR A 473 7.97 25.67 -10.15
C TYR A 473 9.19 26.04 -10.97
N LYS A 474 9.63 27.30 -10.87
CA LYS A 474 10.89 27.73 -11.48
C LYS A 474 12.09 27.02 -10.84
N ASP A 475 12.06 26.90 -9.52
CA ASP A 475 13.12 26.34 -8.68
C ASP A 475 12.57 25.97 -7.29
N LEU A 476 13.43 25.42 -6.43
CA LEU A 476 13.04 25.01 -5.07
C LEU A 476 12.68 26.20 -4.17
N GLN A 477 13.27 27.37 -4.41
CA GLN A 477 13.01 28.59 -3.65
C GLN A 477 11.61 29.13 -3.92
N SER A 478 11.26 29.33 -5.20
CA SER A 478 9.91 29.74 -5.62
C SER A 478 8.84 28.73 -5.20
N ARG A 479 9.18 27.43 -5.15
CA ARG A 479 8.31 26.41 -4.56
C ARG A 479 8.03 26.69 -3.08
N GLU A 480 9.06 26.92 -2.28
CA GLU A 480 8.92 27.21 -0.85
C GLU A 480 8.07 28.46 -0.63
N GLU A 481 8.42 29.56 -1.30
CA GLU A 481 7.71 30.83 -1.23
C GLU A 481 6.23 30.66 -1.59
N THR A 482 5.92 30.04 -2.73
CA THR A 482 4.54 29.79 -3.17
C THR A 482 3.75 28.96 -2.16
N ARG A 483 4.40 27.99 -1.49
CA ARG A 483 3.73 27.17 -0.46
C ARG A 483 3.49 27.94 0.83
N ASN A 484 4.43 28.79 1.24
CA ASN A 484 4.30 29.61 2.44
C ASN A 484 3.24 30.70 2.22
N CYS A 485 3.21 31.33 1.04
CA CYS A 485 2.19 32.31 0.68
C CYS A 485 0.77 31.74 0.65
N ALA A 486 0.60 30.44 0.35
CA ALA A 486 -0.72 29.81 0.36
C ALA A 486 -1.37 29.84 1.76
N TRP A 487 -0.58 29.77 2.84
CA TRP A 487 -1.09 29.86 4.22
C TRP A 487 -1.59 31.25 4.61
N LEU A 488 -1.23 32.28 3.85
CA LEU A 488 -1.73 33.65 4.04
C LEU A 488 -3.10 33.87 3.38
N LYS A 489 -3.57 32.91 2.57
CA LYS A 489 -4.84 33.02 1.85
C LYS A 489 -5.98 32.52 2.72
N GLU A 490 -7.00 33.36 2.87
CA GLU A 490 -8.22 33.04 3.63
C GLU A 490 -8.91 31.78 3.06
N GLY A 491 -9.19 30.80 3.93
CA GLY A 491 -9.86 29.54 3.57
C GLY A 491 -8.92 28.39 3.17
N TRP A 492 -7.61 28.65 3.01
CA TRP A 492 -6.63 27.59 2.76
C TRP A 492 -6.47 26.67 3.98
N ASP A 493 -6.40 27.24 5.18
CA ASP A 493 -6.37 26.54 6.47
C ASP A 493 -7.57 25.61 6.65
N SER A 494 -8.77 26.08 6.34
CA SER A 494 -10.00 25.30 6.37
C SER A 494 -9.96 24.13 5.38
N THR A 495 -9.45 24.35 4.16
CA THR A 495 -9.23 23.26 3.20
C THR A 495 -8.32 22.19 3.78
N VAL A 496 -7.18 22.58 4.36
CA VAL A 496 -6.23 21.64 4.93
C VAL A 496 -6.88 20.86 6.08
N TYR A 497 -7.63 21.54 6.95
CA TYR A 497 -8.36 20.93 8.05
C TYR A 497 -9.32 19.81 7.59
N TYR A 498 -10.06 20.02 6.49
CA TYR A 498 -11.00 19.02 5.98
C TYR A 498 -10.36 17.95 5.09
N THR A 499 -9.27 18.25 4.39
CA THR A 499 -8.67 17.30 3.44
C THR A 499 -7.62 16.38 4.05
N VAL A 500 -6.85 16.85 5.05
CA VAL A 500 -5.81 16.05 5.71
C VAL A 500 -6.36 14.80 6.40
N PRO A 501 -7.47 14.85 7.16
CA PRO A 501 -8.03 13.66 7.81
C PRO A 501 -8.48 12.56 6.85
N LEU A 502 -8.71 12.88 5.58
CA LEU A 502 -9.14 11.94 4.54
C LEU A 502 -7.95 11.21 3.88
N ILE A 503 -6.72 11.65 4.14
CA ILE A 503 -5.49 11.08 3.57
C ILE A 503 -4.93 10.02 4.53
N ARG A 504 -4.57 8.84 4.00
CA ARG A 504 -3.86 7.77 4.74
C ARG A 504 -2.35 7.98 4.71
N SER A 505 -1.82 8.28 3.54
CA SER A 505 -0.42 8.59 3.34
C SER A 505 -0.27 9.57 2.18
N MET A 506 0.79 10.38 2.22
CA MET A 506 1.16 11.24 1.12
C MET A 506 2.64 11.11 0.82
N GLU A 507 2.99 11.11 -0.45
CA GLU A 507 4.35 11.19 -0.95
C GLU A 507 4.49 12.47 -1.76
N SER A 508 5.64 13.13 -1.66
CA SER A 508 6.02 14.21 -2.56
C SER A 508 7.33 13.87 -3.22
N ARG A 509 7.42 14.22 -4.50
CA ARG A 509 8.57 13.98 -5.33
C ARG A 509 8.91 15.20 -6.16
N ILE A 510 10.19 15.58 -6.16
CA ILE A 510 10.73 16.59 -7.08
C ILE A 510 11.32 15.87 -8.29
N MET A 511 10.90 16.30 -9.47
CA MET A 511 11.25 15.69 -10.74
C MET A 511 11.78 16.74 -11.71
N ILE A 512 12.78 16.35 -12.49
CA ILE A 512 13.39 17.18 -13.53
C ILE A 512 12.91 16.65 -14.89
N PRO A 513 12.35 17.49 -15.77
CA PRO A 513 11.89 17.04 -17.08
C PRO A 513 13.07 16.53 -17.91
N THR A 514 12.84 15.46 -18.67
CA THR A 514 13.80 15.00 -19.68
C THR A 514 13.80 15.97 -20.86
N GLN A 515 14.89 16.00 -21.63
CA GLN A 515 15.06 16.96 -22.74
C GLN A 515 13.96 16.89 -23.82
N SER A 516 13.29 15.74 -23.96
CA SER A 516 12.18 15.54 -24.91
C SER A 516 10.80 15.65 -24.29
N SER A 517 10.72 16.02 -23.01
CA SER A 517 9.45 16.11 -22.28
C SER A 517 8.60 17.25 -22.87
N PRO A 518 7.37 16.98 -23.36
CA PRO A 518 6.55 18.01 -24.00
C PRO A 518 6.13 19.15 -23.08
N LEU A 519 6.22 18.96 -21.76
CA LEU A 519 5.92 20.00 -20.77
C LEU A 519 7.08 20.98 -20.53
N GLN A 520 8.25 20.78 -21.15
CA GLN A 520 9.43 21.65 -21.06
C GLN A 520 9.40 22.85 -22.01
#